data_AF-A0A1I0MUG4-F1
#
_entry.id   AF-A0A1I0MUG4-F1
#
_cell.length_a   1.000
_cell.length_b   1.000
_cell.length_c   1.000
_cell.angle_alpha   90.00
_cell.angle_beta   90.00
_cell.angle_gamma   90.00
#
_symmetry.space_group_name_H-M   'P 1'
#
loop_
_entity.id
_entity.type
_entity.pdbx_description
1 polymer ?
#
loop_
_entity_poly.entity_id
_entity_poly.type
_entity_poly.pdbx_seq_one_letter_code
_entity_poly.pdbx_strand_id
1 'polypeptide(L)'
;MKNRILLISLLFVFYNFNAQVGINTVSPTATLEITAKNSTGTSATTEGLLIPRVDRQRAQSMTAIPVSTLIYVNDFSSGTPTGNAVNIDNNGYYYYDGTVWMKLNTNIYNSNGTLTENRVVTQNGNTLAFEGTSVNAFSVDGTTLSVDAASNRVGVGTNAPAQGLDIEGTARLSQSVAANTPIRLPGTTKPLYVNSTDGTVTHAPIGFTRVSGGFRPSIPFTIATLPVTNTIIRVRFVCHVDQSDETNNSDTANYAYGDFTIVGTGTADPIRFRDVNIKNFDGTAKTLITNTPTTITWSNGSTISGNPTITLNQTTGEFRMNAGTVALSYFFEMLGGS
;
A
#
# COMPACT_ATOMS: atom_id res chain seq x y z
N MET A 1 -51.22 -50.73 -65.08
CA MET A 1 -51.55 -49.49 -64.34
C MET A 1 -51.41 -49.65 -62.82
N LYS A 2 -51.89 -50.74 -62.20
CA LYS A 2 -51.76 -51.03 -60.74
C LYS A 2 -50.34 -50.85 -60.16
N ASN A 3 -49.29 -51.38 -60.81
CA ASN A 3 -47.91 -51.27 -60.30
C ASN A 3 -47.33 -49.85 -60.39
N ARG A 4 -47.85 -49.01 -61.31
CA ARG A 4 -47.44 -47.60 -61.43
C ARG A 4 -48.08 -46.72 -60.36
N ILE A 5 -49.31 -47.04 -59.95
CA ILE A 5 -50.02 -46.36 -58.87
C ILE A 5 -49.36 -46.65 -57.52
N LEU A 6 -48.94 -47.91 -57.30
CA LEU A 6 -48.19 -48.28 -56.08
C LEU A 6 -46.84 -47.55 -56.00
N LEU A 7 -46.14 -47.41 -57.14
CA LEU A 7 -44.87 -46.69 -57.21
C LEU A 7 -45.04 -45.18 -56.92
N ILE A 8 -46.07 -44.55 -57.47
CA ILE A 8 -46.41 -43.14 -57.19
C ILE A 8 -46.80 -42.95 -55.72
N SER A 9 -47.59 -43.87 -55.16
CA SER A 9 -47.98 -43.83 -53.75
C SER A 9 -46.79 -44.02 -52.80
N LEU A 10 -45.81 -44.85 -53.17
CA LEU A 10 -44.60 -45.07 -52.37
C LEU A 10 -43.63 -43.87 -52.44
N LEU A 11 -43.64 -43.11 -53.54
CA LEU A 11 -42.88 -41.85 -53.67
C LEU A 11 -43.35 -40.74 -52.72
N PHE A 12 -44.64 -40.73 -52.33
CA PHE A 12 -45.17 -39.73 -51.41
C PHE A 12 -44.84 -40.01 -49.93
N VAL A 13 -44.43 -41.22 -49.56
CA VAL A 13 -44.17 -41.61 -48.16
C VAL A 13 -42.78 -41.14 -47.67
N PHE A 14 -41.89 -40.71 -48.56
CA PHE A 14 -40.53 -40.25 -48.22
C PHE A 14 -40.40 -38.72 -48.06
N TYR A 15 -41.49 -37.96 -48.19
CA TYR A 15 -41.46 -36.52 -47.93
C TYR A 15 -41.47 -36.25 -46.42
N ASN A 16 -40.28 -36.04 -45.85
CA ASN A 16 -40.15 -35.48 -44.50
C ASN A 16 -40.51 -33.99 -44.57
N PHE A 17 -41.70 -33.61 -44.09
CA PHE A 17 -42.06 -32.22 -43.87
C PHE A 17 -41.35 -31.73 -42.60
N ASN A 18 -40.35 -30.87 -42.76
CA ASN A 18 -39.77 -30.17 -41.62
C ASN A 18 -40.75 -29.09 -41.15
N ALA A 19 -41.05 -29.03 -39.84
CA ALA A 19 -41.95 -28.03 -39.24
C ALA A 19 -41.27 -26.67 -38.98
N GLN A 20 -40.23 -26.33 -39.75
CA GLN A 20 -39.47 -25.10 -39.60
C GLN A 20 -40.19 -23.94 -40.29
N VAL A 21 -40.16 -22.75 -39.67
CA VAL A 21 -40.71 -21.51 -40.22
C VAL A 21 -39.56 -20.63 -40.68
N GLY A 22 -39.50 -20.31 -41.96
CA GLY A 22 -38.59 -19.30 -42.51
C GLY A 22 -39.32 -18.02 -42.86
N ILE A 23 -38.81 -16.87 -42.39
CA ILE A 23 -39.22 -15.53 -42.85
C ILE A 23 -38.06 -14.97 -43.66
N ASN A 24 -38.32 -14.63 -44.92
CA ASN A 24 -37.33 -14.22 -45.93
C ASN A 24 -36.26 -15.30 -46.27
N THR A 25 -36.47 -16.55 -45.89
CA THR A 25 -35.62 -17.71 -46.26
C THR A 25 -36.49 -18.92 -46.63
N VAL A 26 -36.10 -19.66 -47.66
CA VAL A 26 -36.83 -20.87 -48.13
C VAL A 26 -36.27 -22.17 -47.56
N SER A 27 -35.10 -22.11 -46.94
CA SER A 27 -34.41 -23.26 -46.34
C SER A 27 -33.98 -22.92 -44.91
N PRO A 28 -34.93 -22.75 -43.98
CA PRO A 28 -34.64 -22.40 -42.60
C PRO A 28 -33.78 -23.48 -41.92
N THR A 29 -32.80 -23.03 -41.14
CA THR A 29 -31.83 -23.84 -40.41
C THR A 29 -32.21 -24.04 -38.93
N ALA A 30 -33.22 -23.30 -38.45
CA ALA A 30 -33.79 -23.38 -37.11
C ALA A 30 -35.31 -23.54 -37.16
N THR A 31 -35.95 -23.83 -36.01
CA THR A 31 -37.42 -23.92 -35.91
C THR A 31 -38.11 -22.63 -36.38
N LEU A 32 -37.50 -21.48 -36.09
CA LEU A 32 -37.86 -20.18 -36.67
C LEU A 32 -36.57 -19.47 -37.12
N GLU A 33 -36.44 -19.17 -38.40
CA GLU A 33 -35.36 -18.34 -38.94
C GLU A 33 -35.96 -17.08 -39.57
N ILE A 34 -35.45 -15.91 -39.17
CA ILE A 34 -35.82 -14.62 -39.76
C ILE A 34 -34.55 -14.04 -40.38
N THR A 35 -34.50 -13.98 -41.70
CA THR A 35 -33.35 -13.41 -42.41
C THR A 35 -33.64 -11.96 -42.82
N ALA A 36 -32.58 -11.14 -42.83
CA ALA A 36 -32.65 -9.81 -43.39
C ALA A 36 -32.92 -9.89 -44.89
N LYS A 37 -33.86 -9.08 -45.38
CA LYS A 37 -34.15 -8.89 -46.79
C LYS A 37 -32.97 -8.23 -47.50
N ASN A 38 -32.29 -7.31 -46.84
CA ASN A 38 -31.00 -6.77 -47.26
C ASN A 38 -29.99 -6.91 -46.12
N SER A 39 -29.14 -7.94 -46.19
CA SER A 39 -28.17 -8.22 -45.13
C SER A 39 -26.93 -7.30 -45.15
N THR A 40 -26.82 -6.39 -46.12
CA THR A 40 -25.70 -5.44 -46.28
C THR A 40 -26.16 -4.11 -46.90
N GLY A 41 -25.37 -3.04 -46.74
CA GLY A 41 -25.55 -1.75 -47.44
C GLY A 41 -26.21 -0.64 -46.62
N THR A 42 -26.69 0.40 -47.31
CA THR A 42 -27.26 1.64 -46.74
C THR A 42 -28.80 1.67 -46.75
N SER A 43 -29.45 0.51 -46.87
CA SER A 43 -30.92 0.43 -46.91
C SER A 43 -31.54 1.03 -45.64
N ALA A 44 -32.57 1.87 -45.83
CA ALA A 44 -33.36 2.45 -44.75
C ALA A 44 -34.55 1.56 -44.31
N THR A 45 -34.68 0.36 -44.89
CA THR A 45 -35.75 -0.58 -44.54
C THR A 45 -35.63 -1.04 -43.10
N THR A 46 -36.67 -0.80 -42.30
CA THR A 46 -36.74 -1.32 -40.92
C THR A 46 -36.99 -2.82 -40.95
N GLU A 47 -36.11 -3.59 -40.31
CA GLU A 47 -36.21 -5.03 -40.15
C GLU A 47 -35.96 -5.39 -38.68
N GLY A 48 -36.59 -6.47 -38.19
CA GLY A 48 -36.43 -6.91 -36.80
C GLY A 48 -37.59 -7.75 -36.30
N LEU A 49 -37.48 -8.22 -35.05
CA LEU A 49 -38.53 -8.94 -34.34
C LEU A 49 -39.06 -8.06 -33.21
N LEU A 50 -40.35 -7.72 -33.26
CA LEU A 50 -41.02 -7.05 -32.16
C LEU A 50 -41.46 -8.07 -31.12
N ILE A 51 -40.82 -8.00 -29.96
CA ILE A 51 -41.21 -8.73 -28.75
C ILE A 51 -42.39 -8.02 -28.08
N PRO A 52 -43.31 -8.74 -27.40
CA PRO A 52 -44.41 -8.12 -26.65
C PRO A 52 -43.93 -6.99 -25.73
N ARG A 53 -44.57 -5.83 -25.88
CA ARG A 53 -44.32 -4.64 -25.05
C ARG A 53 -45.37 -4.56 -23.95
N VAL A 54 -44.94 -4.47 -22.69
CA VAL A 54 -45.81 -4.41 -21.53
C VAL A 54 -45.30 -3.40 -20.52
N ASP A 55 -46.17 -2.79 -19.72
CA ASP A 55 -45.72 -1.99 -18.58
C ASP A 55 -45.33 -2.91 -17.39
N ARG A 56 -44.66 -2.36 -16.37
CA ARG A 56 -44.27 -3.14 -15.18
C ARG A 56 -45.48 -3.75 -14.47
N GLN A 57 -46.59 -3.04 -14.33
CA GLN A 57 -47.80 -3.58 -13.69
C GLN A 57 -48.35 -4.81 -14.44
N ARG A 58 -48.34 -4.78 -15.77
CA ARG A 58 -48.77 -5.91 -16.61
C ARG A 58 -47.83 -7.08 -16.46
N ALA A 59 -46.51 -6.85 -16.53
CA ALA A 59 -45.50 -7.89 -16.29
C ALA A 59 -45.65 -8.52 -14.90
N GLN A 60 -45.92 -7.70 -13.88
CA GLN A 60 -46.16 -8.12 -12.51
C GLN A 60 -47.40 -9.02 -12.39
N SER A 61 -48.46 -8.67 -13.12
CA SER A 61 -49.75 -9.37 -13.05
C SER A 61 -49.80 -10.66 -13.88
N MET A 62 -48.72 -11.02 -14.59
CA MET A 62 -48.67 -12.27 -15.36
C MET A 62 -48.51 -13.48 -14.43
N THR A 63 -49.33 -14.51 -14.66
CA THR A 63 -49.32 -15.78 -13.92
C THR A 63 -49.00 -16.94 -14.87
N ALA A 64 -48.44 -18.03 -14.35
CA ALA A 64 -48.07 -19.22 -15.14
C ALA A 64 -47.16 -18.89 -16.34
N ILE A 65 -46.19 -17.98 -16.13
CA ILE A 65 -45.26 -17.53 -17.16
C ILE A 65 -44.27 -18.66 -17.46
N PRO A 66 -44.17 -19.13 -18.72
CA PRO A 66 -43.12 -20.07 -19.09
C PRO A 66 -41.72 -19.47 -18.91
N VAL A 67 -40.76 -20.27 -18.45
CA VAL A 67 -39.34 -19.89 -18.41
C VAL A 67 -38.88 -19.50 -19.82
N SER A 68 -37.99 -18.52 -19.91
CA SER A 68 -37.48 -17.94 -21.16
C SER A 68 -38.48 -17.09 -21.94
N THR A 69 -39.67 -16.79 -21.38
CA THR A 69 -40.55 -15.77 -21.96
C THR A 69 -39.81 -14.44 -22.03
N LEU A 70 -39.72 -13.83 -23.21
CA LEU A 70 -39.07 -12.53 -23.44
C LEU A 70 -40.12 -11.43 -23.60
N ILE A 71 -39.93 -10.32 -22.91
CA ILE A 71 -40.76 -9.11 -23.01
C ILE A 71 -39.88 -7.86 -23.14
N TYR A 72 -40.46 -6.79 -23.66
CA TYR A 72 -39.91 -5.44 -23.51
C TYR A 72 -40.79 -4.66 -22.55
N VAL A 73 -40.22 -4.18 -21.45
CA VAL A 73 -40.91 -3.26 -20.54
C VAL A 73 -40.78 -1.84 -21.08
N ASN A 74 -41.90 -1.23 -21.49
CA ASN A 74 -41.93 0.11 -22.07
C ASN A 74 -42.34 1.21 -21.09
N ASP A 75 -42.84 0.85 -19.91
CA ASP A 75 -43.08 1.76 -18.80
C ASP A 75 -42.84 1.05 -17.46
N PHE A 76 -41.66 1.29 -16.88
CA PHE A 76 -41.28 0.77 -15.57
C PHE A 76 -41.91 1.52 -14.39
N SER A 77 -42.57 2.66 -14.62
CA SER A 77 -43.13 3.49 -13.54
C SER A 77 -44.47 2.97 -13.01
N SER A 78 -45.20 2.18 -13.80
CA SER A 78 -46.46 1.52 -13.41
C SER A 78 -46.25 0.46 -12.32
N GLY A 79 -47.21 0.28 -11.41
CA GLY A 79 -47.13 -0.73 -10.33
C GLY A 79 -45.99 -0.53 -9.34
N THR A 80 -45.54 -1.60 -8.68
CA THR A 80 -44.41 -1.55 -7.71
C THR A 80 -43.36 -2.62 -8.03
N PRO A 81 -42.06 -2.38 -7.77
CA PRO A 81 -41.00 -3.36 -8.01
C PRO A 81 -41.01 -4.43 -6.91
N THR A 82 -42.04 -5.29 -6.91
CA THR A 82 -42.24 -6.36 -5.93
C THR A 82 -42.69 -7.65 -6.61
N GLY A 83 -42.53 -8.78 -5.93
CA GLY A 83 -42.90 -10.10 -6.46
C GLY A 83 -42.06 -10.50 -7.68
N ASN A 84 -42.70 -11.06 -8.70
CA ASN A 84 -42.05 -11.46 -9.97
C ASN A 84 -41.46 -10.28 -10.75
N ALA A 85 -41.88 -9.04 -10.48
CA ALA A 85 -41.41 -7.83 -11.15
C ALA A 85 -40.34 -7.05 -10.35
N VAL A 86 -39.79 -7.65 -9.28
CA VAL A 86 -38.84 -6.99 -8.37
C VAL A 86 -37.61 -6.39 -9.08
N ASN A 87 -37.16 -7.01 -10.16
CA ASN A 87 -35.97 -6.57 -10.91
C ASN A 87 -36.30 -5.63 -12.09
N ILE A 88 -37.57 -5.26 -12.32
CA ILE A 88 -37.98 -4.30 -13.35
C ILE A 88 -37.79 -2.88 -12.82
N ASP A 89 -36.57 -2.38 -12.95
CA ASP A 89 -36.10 -1.09 -12.44
C ASP A 89 -35.98 0.01 -13.51
N ASN A 90 -36.10 -0.36 -14.78
CA ASN A 90 -36.00 0.55 -15.92
C ASN A 90 -36.69 -0.05 -17.16
N ASN A 91 -36.99 0.77 -18.15
CA ASN A 91 -37.43 0.29 -19.46
C ASN A 91 -36.34 -0.56 -20.10
N GLY A 92 -36.72 -1.64 -20.78
CA GLY A 92 -35.76 -2.54 -21.42
C GLY A 92 -36.28 -3.94 -21.64
N TYR A 93 -35.39 -4.82 -22.13
CA TYR A 93 -35.71 -6.23 -22.33
C TYR A 93 -35.57 -7.02 -21.04
N TYR A 94 -36.55 -7.88 -20.78
CA TYR A 94 -36.57 -8.79 -19.64
C TYR A 94 -36.97 -10.19 -20.09
N TYR A 95 -36.36 -11.22 -19.51
CA TYR A 95 -36.79 -12.60 -19.66
C TYR A 95 -37.24 -13.17 -18.32
N TYR A 96 -38.20 -14.09 -18.33
CA TYR A 96 -38.62 -14.77 -17.12
C TYR A 96 -37.68 -15.94 -16.81
N ASP A 97 -37.07 -15.96 -15.63
CA ASP A 97 -36.14 -17.01 -15.20
C ASP A 97 -36.83 -18.21 -14.51
N GLY A 98 -38.16 -18.14 -14.33
CA GLY A 98 -38.96 -19.11 -13.58
C GLY A 98 -39.43 -18.60 -12.21
N THR A 99 -38.85 -17.49 -11.73
CA THR A 99 -39.23 -16.84 -10.48
C THR A 99 -39.54 -15.36 -10.71
N VAL A 100 -38.63 -14.63 -11.35
CA VAL A 100 -38.69 -13.18 -11.55
C VAL A 100 -38.34 -12.79 -13.00
N TRP A 101 -38.69 -11.57 -13.38
CA TRP A 101 -38.28 -10.95 -14.64
C TRP A 101 -36.83 -10.46 -14.54
N MET A 102 -35.91 -11.11 -15.24
CA MET A 102 -34.49 -10.75 -15.28
C MET A 102 -34.18 -9.83 -16.46
N LYS A 103 -33.52 -8.70 -16.18
CA LYS A 103 -33.10 -7.74 -17.21
C LYS A 103 -32.04 -8.37 -18.11
N LEU A 104 -32.18 -8.19 -19.41
CA LEU A 104 -31.28 -8.81 -20.41
C LEU A 104 -29.91 -8.11 -20.53
N ASN A 105 -29.51 -7.28 -19.56
CA ASN A 105 -28.23 -6.58 -19.56
C ASN A 105 -27.79 -6.29 -18.12
N THR A 106 -26.92 -7.14 -17.58
CA THR A 106 -26.20 -6.87 -16.34
C THR A 106 -24.72 -6.91 -16.64
N ASN A 107 -24.09 -5.74 -16.62
CA ASN A 107 -22.64 -5.61 -16.75
C ASN A 107 -22.13 -4.79 -15.55
N ILE A 108 -21.03 -5.25 -14.95
CA ILE A 108 -20.31 -4.55 -13.88
C ILE A 108 -19.71 -3.19 -14.31
N TYR A 109 -19.69 -2.86 -15.61
CA TYR A 109 -19.10 -1.61 -16.13
C TYR A 109 -20.04 -0.40 -16.15
N ASN A 110 -21.36 -0.61 -16.13
CA ASN A 110 -22.33 0.49 -16.28
C ASN A 110 -23.40 0.53 -15.18
N SER A 111 -23.27 -0.30 -14.15
CA SER A 111 -24.17 -0.30 -13.00
C SER A 111 -23.42 -0.75 -11.73
N ASN A 112 -23.76 -0.13 -10.60
CA ASN A 112 -23.25 -0.53 -9.29
C ASN A 112 -23.89 -1.85 -8.84
N GLY A 113 -23.16 -2.66 -8.07
CA GLY A 113 -23.69 -3.92 -7.53
C GLY A 113 -22.88 -4.44 -6.35
N THR A 114 -23.38 -5.50 -5.72
CA THR A 114 -22.67 -6.24 -4.66
C THR A 114 -22.20 -7.58 -5.23
N LEU A 115 -20.95 -7.94 -4.98
CA LEU A 115 -20.44 -9.28 -5.31
C LEU A 115 -21.07 -10.29 -4.35
N THR A 116 -21.75 -11.30 -4.88
CA THR A 116 -22.38 -12.37 -4.07
C THR A 116 -21.39 -13.43 -3.59
N GLU A 117 -20.19 -13.50 -4.18
CA GLU A 117 -19.10 -14.42 -3.85
C GLU A 117 -17.75 -13.80 -4.30
N ASN A 118 -16.63 -14.46 -3.99
CA ASN A 118 -15.29 -14.01 -4.37
C ASN A 118 -15.09 -13.98 -5.89
N ARG A 119 -14.25 -13.07 -6.38
CA ARG A 119 -13.86 -12.97 -7.79
C ARG A 119 -12.35 -13.09 -7.95
N VAL A 120 -11.93 -13.82 -8.97
CA VAL A 120 -10.52 -13.96 -9.36
C VAL A 120 -10.40 -13.52 -10.82
N VAL A 121 -9.48 -12.59 -11.10
CA VAL A 121 -9.15 -12.18 -12.46
C VAL A 121 -7.88 -12.91 -12.91
N THR A 122 -8.03 -13.90 -13.78
CA THR A 122 -6.89 -14.60 -14.39
C THR A 122 -6.45 -13.88 -15.66
N GLN A 123 -5.29 -13.24 -15.63
CA GLN A 123 -4.83 -12.38 -16.74
C GLN A 123 -4.17 -13.15 -17.90
N ASN A 124 -3.71 -14.39 -17.70
CA ASN A 124 -3.11 -15.26 -18.74
C ASN A 124 -2.07 -14.56 -19.65
N GLY A 125 -1.16 -13.78 -19.03
CA GLY A 125 -0.12 -13.03 -19.75
C GLY A 125 -0.54 -11.66 -20.29
N ASN A 126 -1.80 -11.26 -20.12
CA ASN A 126 -2.30 -9.93 -20.48
C ASN A 126 -2.24 -8.95 -19.29
N THR A 127 -2.52 -7.68 -19.55
CA THR A 127 -2.67 -6.64 -18.51
C THR A 127 -4.14 -6.30 -18.28
N LEU A 128 -4.49 -5.95 -17.04
CA LEU A 128 -5.71 -5.24 -16.69
C LEU A 128 -5.33 -3.81 -16.32
N ALA A 129 -5.68 -2.84 -17.17
CA ALA A 129 -5.42 -1.43 -16.94
C ALA A 129 -6.70 -0.71 -16.49
N PHE A 130 -6.57 0.16 -15.49
CA PHE A 130 -7.59 1.13 -15.12
C PHE A 130 -7.13 2.50 -15.63
N GLU A 131 -7.75 2.97 -16.71
CA GLU A 131 -7.46 4.27 -17.30
C GLU A 131 -8.52 5.27 -16.85
N GLY A 132 -8.08 6.32 -16.14
CA GLY A 132 -8.94 7.38 -15.65
C GLY A 132 -8.24 8.73 -15.71
N THR A 133 -9.01 9.80 -15.53
CA THR A 133 -8.50 11.19 -15.55
C THR A 133 -8.91 11.96 -14.30
N SER A 134 -9.41 11.24 -13.29
CA SER A 134 -9.93 11.80 -12.03
C SER A 134 -9.03 11.44 -10.85
N VAL A 135 -9.13 12.23 -9.79
CA VAL A 135 -8.61 11.86 -8.48
C VAL A 135 -9.36 10.62 -7.98
N ASN A 136 -8.66 9.69 -7.33
CA ASN A 136 -9.25 8.45 -6.83
C ASN A 136 -9.91 7.57 -7.92
N ALA A 137 -9.37 7.61 -9.15
CA ALA A 137 -9.90 6.86 -10.30
C ALA A 137 -9.85 5.34 -10.13
N PHE A 138 -8.89 4.85 -9.35
CA PHE A 138 -8.88 3.48 -8.83
C PHE A 138 -8.72 3.54 -7.32
N SER A 139 -9.58 2.85 -6.57
CA SER A 139 -9.53 2.84 -5.12
C SER A 139 -9.87 1.48 -4.53
N VAL A 140 -9.28 1.18 -3.38
CA VAL A 140 -9.60 0.04 -2.53
C VAL A 140 -10.06 0.61 -1.20
N ASP A 141 -11.31 0.32 -0.83
CA ASP A 141 -11.92 0.78 0.41
C ASP A 141 -11.77 2.30 0.66
N GLY A 142 -12.03 3.09 -0.39
CA GLY A 142 -11.97 4.55 -0.34
C GLY A 142 -10.54 5.07 -0.17
N THR A 143 -10.14 5.37 1.06
CA THR A 143 -8.85 6.01 1.38
C THR A 143 -7.74 5.00 1.68
N THR A 144 -8.05 3.71 1.89
CA THR A 144 -7.02 2.70 2.22
C THR A 144 -5.95 2.63 1.14
N LEU A 145 -6.34 2.56 -0.14
CA LEU A 145 -5.46 2.76 -1.29
C LEU A 145 -6.22 3.56 -2.35
N SER A 146 -5.60 4.62 -2.84
CA SER A 146 -6.14 5.49 -3.87
C SER A 146 -5.10 5.76 -4.96
N VAL A 147 -5.52 5.72 -6.21
CA VAL A 147 -4.73 6.20 -7.35
C VAL A 147 -5.41 7.45 -7.90
N ASP A 148 -4.73 8.58 -7.78
CA ASP A 148 -5.08 9.82 -8.46
C ASP A 148 -4.50 9.78 -9.87
N ALA A 149 -5.37 9.46 -10.84
CA ALA A 149 -4.99 9.41 -12.24
C ALA A 149 -4.98 10.80 -12.91
N ALA A 150 -5.58 11.82 -12.29
CA ALA A 150 -5.51 13.19 -12.78
C ALA A 150 -4.10 13.78 -12.59
N SER A 151 -3.46 13.47 -11.46
CA SER A 151 -2.16 14.03 -11.08
C SER A 151 -1.01 13.03 -11.09
N ASN A 152 -1.27 11.77 -11.45
CA ASN A 152 -0.31 10.65 -11.41
C ASN A 152 0.28 10.39 -10.02
N ARG A 153 -0.59 10.18 -9.01
CA ARG A 153 -0.18 10.00 -7.60
C ARG A 153 -0.85 8.79 -6.96
N VAL A 154 -0.24 8.30 -5.88
CA VAL A 154 -0.77 7.21 -5.05
C VAL A 154 -0.95 7.68 -3.61
N GLY A 155 -2.12 7.44 -3.04
CA GLY A 155 -2.46 7.69 -1.64
C GLY A 155 -2.64 6.39 -0.85
N VAL A 156 -2.15 6.36 0.38
CA VAL A 156 -2.43 5.31 1.39
C VAL A 156 -2.94 6.00 2.64
N GLY A 157 -4.17 5.71 3.06
CA GLY A 157 -4.87 6.45 4.11
C GLY A 157 -5.49 7.78 3.65
N THR A 158 -5.27 8.18 2.40
CA THR A 158 -5.81 9.41 1.79
C THR A 158 -6.27 9.15 0.36
N ASN A 159 -7.35 9.83 -0.06
CA ASN A 159 -7.83 9.83 -1.45
C ASN A 159 -7.48 11.12 -2.22
N ALA A 160 -6.74 12.03 -1.59
CA ALA A 160 -6.30 13.30 -2.17
C ALA A 160 -4.79 13.49 -1.96
N PRO A 161 -3.95 12.60 -2.52
CA PRO A 161 -2.50 12.66 -2.32
C PRO A 161 -1.92 14.00 -2.81
N ALA A 162 -1.18 14.67 -1.93
CA ALA A 162 -0.50 15.93 -2.24
C ALA A 162 0.88 15.69 -2.92
N GLN A 163 1.42 14.49 -2.78
CA GLN A 163 2.72 14.07 -3.31
C GLN A 163 2.60 12.82 -4.20
N GLY A 164 3.67 12.46 -4.92
CA GLY A 164 3.70 11.28 -5.79
C GLY A 164 3.30 9.98 -5.07
N LEU A 165 3.76 9.83 -3.83
CA LEU A 165 3.26 8.86 -2.86
C LEU A 165 2.94 9.63 -1.57
N ASP A 166 1.70 9.55 -1.12
CA ASP A 166 1.23 10.18 0.12
C ASP A 166 0.71 9.11 1.08
N ILE A 167 1.20 9.11 2.31
CA ILE A 167 0.82 8.14 3.34
C ILE A 167 0.31 8.93 4.55
N GLU A 168 -1.01 8.98 4.70
CA GLU A 168 -1.66 9.54 5.87
C GLU A 168 -1.79 8.44 6.94
N GLY A 169 -0.68 8.19 7.66
CA GLY A 169 -0.58 7.12 8.63
C GLY A 169 0.87 6.80 9.01
N THR A 170 1.11 5.57 9.48
CA THR A 170 2.47 5.11 9.79
C THR A 170 3.04 4.35 8.59
N ALA A 171 4.21 4.79 8.10
CA ALA A 171 4.97 4.06 7.08
C ALA A 171 6.11 3.27 7.73
N ARG A 172 6.28 2.00 7.34
CA ARG A 172 7.45 1.19 7.71
C ARG A 172 8.28 0.87 6.47
N LEU A 173 9.53 1.31 6.46
CA LEU A 173 10.52 0.94 5.45
C LEU A 173 11.41 -0.19 6.03
N SER A 174 11.25 -1.42 5.55
CA SER A 174 11.97 -2.59 6.06
C SER A 174 12.49 -3.47 4.94
N GLN A 175 13.73 -3.94 5.04
CA GLN A 175 14.37 -4.82 4.06
C GLN A 175 14.15 -6.32 4.35
N SER A 176 13.43 -6.67 5.42
CA SER A 176 13.14 -8.06 5.79
C SER A 176 11.67 -8.25 6.13
N VAL A 177 11.02 -9.15 5.39
CA VAL A 177 9.60 -9.51 5.52
C VAL A 177 9.34 -10.39 6.76
N ALA A 178 10.38 -10.85 7.48
CA ALA A 178 10.23 -11.96 8.43
C ALA A 178 10.21 -11.60 9.92
N ALA A 179 10.42 -10.35 10.36
CA ALA A 179 10.33 -10.06 11.78
C ALA A 179 9.90 -8.62 12.08
N ASN A 180 8.93 -8.49 12.98
CA ASN A 180 8.56 -7.25 13.65
C ASN A 180 9.61 -6.82 14.71
N THR A 181 10.89 -7.14 14.47
CA THR A 181 12.00 -6.68 15.28
C THR A 181 12.53 -5.38 14.67
N PRO A 182 12.62 -4.28 15.43
CA PRO A 182 13.33 -3.08 15.01
C PRO A 182 14.71 -3.48 14.47
N ILE A 183 15.02 -3.08 13.23
CA ILE A 183 16.35 -3.30 12.67
C ILE A 183 17.36 -2.63 13.62
N ARG A 184 18.31 -3.42 14.14
CA ARG A 184 19.56 -2.87 14.65
C ARG A 184 20.25 -2.24 13.45
N LEU A 185 20.18 -0.91 13.34
CA LEU A 185 21.01 -0.15 12.41
C LEU A 185 22.48 -0.48 12.71
N PRO A 186 23.21 -1.19 11.81
CA PRO A 186 24.64 -1.40 11.98
C PRO A 186 25.32 -0.01 11.97
N GLY A 187 26.38 0.18 12.75
CA GLY A 187 27.01 1.49 12.99
C GLY A 187 27.53 2.27 11.77
N THR A 188 27.35 1.75 10.55
CA THR A 188 27.71 2.40 9.27
C THR A 188 26.52 3.06 8.56
N THR A 189 25.27 2.76 8.94
CA THR A 189 24.09 3.35 8.29
C THR A 189 23.84 4.77 8.78
N LYS A 190 23.80 5.75 7.86
CA LYS A 190 23.34 7.10 8.14
C LYS A 190 21.83 7.07 8.45
N PRO A 191 21.33 7.85 9.43
CA PRO A 191 19.89 7.96 9.64
C PRO A 191 19.22 8.45 8.35
N LEU A 192 17.99 7.99 8.12
CA LEU A 192 17.14 8.55 7.07
C LEU A 192 16.94 10.04 7.36
N TYR A 193 17.37 10.89 6.44
CA TYR A 193 17.10 12.31 6.49
C TYR A 193 15.85 12.57 5.65
N VAL A 194 14.83 13.16 6.28
CA VAL A 194 13.68 13.72 5.57
C VAL A 194 13.95 15.20 5.41
N ASN A 195 14.08 15.64 4.16
CA ASN A 195 14.19 17.07 3.88
C ASN A 195 12.85 17.74 4.23
N SER A 196 12.88 18.66 5.20
CA SER A 196 11.69 19.36 5.68
C SER A 196 11.06 20.31 4.66
N THR A 197 11.75 20.61 3.56
CA THR A 197 11.30 21.56 2.53
C THR A 197 10.62 20.86 1.36
N ASP A 198 11.12 19.69 0.94
CA ASP A 198 10.64 18.98 -0.25
C ASP A 198 10.21 17.52 0.02
N GLY A 199 10.30 17.04 1.27
CA GLY A 199 9.89 15.70 1.66
C GLY A 199 10.81 14.58 1.15
N THR A 200 11.93 14.90 0.49
CA THR A 200 12.84 13.88 -0.04
C THR A 200 13.48 13.07 1.08
N VAL A 201 13.45 11.74 0.95
CA VAL A 201 14.11 10.81 1.87
C VAL A 201 15.49 10.48 1.30
N THR A 202 16.54 10.98 1.94
CA THR A 202 17.93 10.78 1.53
C THR A 202 18.79 10.31 2.69
N HIS A 203 20.06 9.96 2.43
CA HIS A 203 21.04 9.81 3.50
C HIS A 203 21.54 11.19 3.92
N ALA A 204 21.76 11.40 5.23
CA ALA A 204 22.29 12.67 5.73
C ALA A 204 23.53 13.15 4.92
N PRO A 205 23.58 14.41 4.46
CA PRO A 205 24.75 14.99 3.81
C PRO A 205 26.00 14.92 4.72
N ILE A 206 27.19 14.99 4.13
CA ILE A 206 28.44 15.10 4.89
C ILE A 206 28.39 16.45 5.65
N GLY A 207 28.69 16.45 6.96
CA GLY A 207 28.70 17.66 7.80
C GLY A 207 27.45 17.93 8.67
N PHE A 208 26.42 17.07 8.66
CA PHE A 208 25.23 17.24 9.50
C PHE A 208 25.40 16.72 10.94
N THR A 209 24.66 17.34 11.85
CA THR A 209 24.55 16.94 13.26
C THR A 209 24.17 15.47 13.39
N ARG A 210 25.08 14.65 13.94
CA ARG A 210 24.73 13.27 14.30
C ARG A 210 24.18 13.26 15.71
N VAL A 211 22.95 12.79 15.86
CA VAL A 211 22.36 12.49 17.17
C VAL A 211 22.42 10.98 17.38
N SER A 212 23.05 10.55 18.46
CA SER A 212 23.17 9.13 18.83
C SER A 212 22.84 8.97 20.30
N GLY A 213 21.86 8.13 20.61
CA GLY A 213 21.43 7.89 21.98
C GLY A 213 20.77 6.53 22.16
N GLY A 214 20.66 6.10 23.41
CA GLY A 214 19.97 4.87 23.79
C GLY A 214 20.42 4.32 25.14
N PHE A 215 19.68 3.31 25.61
CA PHE A 215 20.04 2.49 26.76
C PHE A 215 20.93 1.32 26.29
N ARG A 216 22.08 1.12 26.94
CA ARG A 216 23.00 0.02 26.60
C ARG A 216 23.46 -0.75 27.84
N PRO A 217 23.21 -2.07 27.89
CA PRO A 217 23.77 -2.95 28.92
C PRO A 217 25.17 -3.46 28.51
N SER A 218 26.19 -3.09 29.28
CA SER A 218 27.47 -3.81 29.50
C SER A 218 28.30 -4.28 28.29
N ILE A 219 28.11 -3.71 27.09
CA ILE A 219 28.93 -4.00 25.88
C ILE A 219 29.47 -2.71 25.26
N PRO A 220 30.69 -2.70 24.70
CA PRO A 220 31.20 -1.53 23.98
C PRO A 220 30.31 -1.19 22.79
N PHE A 221 30.08 0.10 22.55
CA PHE A 221 29.26 0.58 21.43
C PHE A 221 29.98 1.70 20.67
N THR A 222 30.04 1.57 19.34
CA THR A 222 30.55 2.62 18.45
C THR A 222 29.46 3.67 18.25
N ILE A 223 29.66 4.86 18.83
CA ILE A 223 28.77 6.03 18.68
C ILE A 223 28.81 6.53 17.24
N ALA A 224 30.01 6.64 16.68
CA ALA A 224 30.25 7.08 15.31
C ALA A 224 31.60 6.57 14.80
N THR A 225 31.73 6.44 13.48
CA THR A 225 33.01 6.26 12.81
C THR A 225 33.35 7.57 12.10
N LEU A 226 34.51 8.14 12.47
CA LEU A 226 34.98 9.46 12.04
C LEU A 226 36.18 9.29 11.09
N PRO A 227 36.40 10.18 10.13
CA PRO A 227 37.67 10.23 9.43
C PRO A 227 38.81 10.42 10.43
N VAL A 228 39.91 9.69 10.26
CA VAL A 228 41.03 9.76 11.21
C VAL A 228 41.86 11.03 11.05
N THR A 229 41.71 11.74 9.92
CA THR A 229 42.36 13.02 9.60
C THR A 229 41.32 14.05 9.12
N ASN A 230 41.73 15.32 9.00
CA ASN A 230 40.88 16.44 8.54
C ASN A 230 39.50 16.48 9.21
N THR A 231 39.47 16.27 10.52
CA THR A 231 38.23 16.13 11.29
C THR A 231 38.23 17.15 12.41
N ILE A 232 37.15 17.92 12.50
CA ILE A 232 36.83 18.79 13.64
C ILE A 232 35.36 18.58 13.97
N ILE A 233 35.08 18.04 15.15
CA ILE A 233 33.72 17.76 15.60
C ILE A 233 33.57 18.24 17.03
N ARG A 234 32.56 19.07 17.28
CA ARG A 234 32.18 19.45 18.64
C ARG A 234 31.11 18.49 19.12
N VAL A 235 31.35 17.80 20.21
CA VAL A 235 30.40 16.86 20.81
C VAL A 235 29.83 17.46 22.08
N ARG A 236 28.51 17.39 22.23
CA ARG A 236 27.79 17.65 23.48
C ARG A 236 27.11 16.37 23.89
N PHE A 237 27.02 16.11 25.18
CA PHE A 237 26.40 14.88 25.64
C PHE A 237 25.73 15.00 27.00
N VAL A 238 24.79 14.09 27.22
CA VAL A 238 24.23 13.74 28.53
C VAL A 238 24.38 12.23 28.69
N CYS A 239 24.80 11.80 29.86
CA CYS A 239 24.97 10.40 30.23
C CYS A 239 24.40 10.18 31.62
N HIS A 240 23.65 9.11 31.80
CA HIS A 240 23.08 8.66 33.06
C HIS A 240 23.50 7.21 33.30
N VAL A 241 23.89 6.91 34.53
CA VAL A 241 24.31 5.56 34.93
C VAL A 241 23.14 4.92 35.67
N ASP A 242 22.58 3.89 35.04
CA ASP A 242 21.42 3.15 35.54
C ASP A 242 21.89 1.87 36.26
N GLN A 243 21.51 1.70 37.53
CA GLN A 243 21.81 0.48 38.30
C GLN A 243 20.77 -0.63 38.12
N SER A 244 19.77 -0.46 37.25
CA SER A 244 18.77 -1.47 36.87
C SER A 244 17.89 -2.00 38.02
N ASP A 245 17.66 -1.19 39.04
CA ASP A 245 16.46 -1.28 39.89
C ASP A 245 15.69 0.05 39.80
N GLU A 246 14.35 -0.01 39.73
CA GLU A 246 13.52 1.19 39.50
C GLU A 246 13.56 2.21 40.66
N THR A 247 14.31 1.92 41.72
CA THR A 247 14.50 2.80 42.89
C THR A 247 15.47 3.96 42.65
N ASN A 248 16.27 3.94 41.58
CA ASN A 248 17.34 4.93 41.34
C ASN A 248 17.07 5.90 40.17
N ASN A 249 15.99 5.71 39.40
CA ASN A 249 15.69 6.49 38.18
C ASN A 249 15.32 7.96 38.46
N SER A 250 15.29 8.36 39.74
CA SER A 250 15.05 9.74 40.19
C SER A 250 16.27 10.36 40.89
N ASP A 251 17.40 9.66 40.97
CA ASP A 251 18.61 10.22 41.59
C ASP A 251 19.36 11.10 40.58
N THR A 252 19.16 12.41 40.73
CA THR A 252 19.79 13.44 39.89
C THR A 252 21.31 13.43 40.00
N ALA A 253 21.90 12.85 41.06
CA ALA A 253 23.36 12.72 41.22
C ALA A 253 24.03 11.87 40.11
N ASN A 254 23.24 11.07 39.40
CA ASN A 254 23.73 10.07 38.44
C ASN A 254 23.88 10.62 37.01
N TYR A 255 23.53 11.88 36.76
CA TYR A 255 23.71 12.53 35.47
C TYR A 255 25.09 13.17 35.34
N ALA A 256 25.71 12.92 34.19
CA ALA A 256 26.85 13.67 33.66
C ALA A 256 26.39 14.40 32.42
N TYR A 257 26.79 15.66 32.28
CA TYR A 257 26.67 16.36 31.00
C TYR A 257 27.99 17.06 30.69
N GLY A 258 28.23 17.30 29.42
CA GLY A 258 29.49 17.88 29.03
C GLY A 258 29.64 18.07 27.54
N ASP A 259 30.84 18.53 27.21
CA ASP A 259 31.25 18.80 25.86
C ASP A 259 32.74 18.49 25.69
N PHE A 260 33.12 18.16 24.47
CA PHE A 260 34.50 18.03 24.06
C PHE A 260 34.60 18.21 22.55
N THR A 261 35.80 18.45 22.07
CA THR A 261 36.11 18.55 20.64
C THR A 261 36.92 17.32 20.22
N ILE A 262 36.57 16.68 19.10
CA ILE A 262 37.40 15.67 18.45
C ILE A 262 38.10 16.35 17.27
N VAL A 263 39.44 16.31 17.28
CA VAL A 263 40.27 16.93 16.25
C VAL A 263 41.26 15.92 15.68
N GLY A 264 41.35 15.80 14.35
CA GLY A 264 42.40 15.09 13.64
C GLY A 264 42.92 15.95 12.49
N THR A 265 44.23 16.24 12.45
CA THR A 265 44.83 17.20 11.50
C THR A 265 45.75 16.55 10.47
N GLY A 266 46.05 15.25 10.60
CA GLY A 266 46.90 14.53 9.65
C GLY A 266 47.25 13.13 10.13
N THR A 267 48.00 12.37 9.33
CA THR A 267 48.39 10.98 9.67
C THR A 267 49.31 10.92 10.90
N ALA A 268 50.12 11.95 11.13
CA ALA A 268 50.94 12.09 12.34
C ALA A 268 50.13 12.58 13.56
N ASP A 269 48.96 13.17 13.33
CA ASP A 269 48.06 13.71 14.35
C ASP A 269 46.61 13.25 14.09
N PRO A 270 46.33 11.95 14.27
CA PRO A 270 45.01 11.40 14.06
C PRO A 270 44.03 11.88 15.14
N ILE A 271 42.75 11.57 14.98
CA ILE A 271 41.67 11.98 15.88
C ILE A 271 42.02 11.86 17.37
N ARG A 272 41.77 12.93 18.12
CA ARG A 272 42.01 13.04 19.56
C ARG A 272 41.01 13.96 20.22
N PHE A 273 40.76 13.73 21.50
CA PHE A 273 39.96 14.61 22.35
C PHE A 273 40.72 15.90 22.68
N ARG A 274 39.98 17.02 22.67
CA ARG A 274 40.37 18.38 23.05
C ARG A 274 39.22 19.03 23.81
N ASP A 275 39.54 20.06 24.59
CA ASP A 275 38.55 20.89 25.28
C ASP A 275 37.52 20.09 26.09
N VAL A 276 37.99 19.07 26.83
CA VAL A 276 37.13 18.15 27.58
C VAL A 276 36.58 18.83 28.82
N ASN A 277 35.26 18.96 28.87
CA ASN A 277 34.52 19.57 29.97
C ASN A 277 33.36 18.65 30.35
N ILE A 278 33.47 17.97 31.49
CA ILE A 278 32.45 17.04 32.00
C ILE A 278 32.02 17.50 33.39
N LYS A 279 30.71 17.57 33.61
CA LYS A 279 30.10 18.15 34.80
C LYS A 279 29.10 17.19 35.46
N ASN A 280 28.90 17.38 36.76
CA ASN A 280 27.79 16.82 37.52
C ASN A 280 26.49 17.56 37.17
N PHE A 281 25.34 17.02 37.59
CA PHE A 281 24.02 17.64 37.39
C PHE A 281 23.91 19.07 37.94
N ASP A 282 24.69 19.41 38.96
CA ASP A 282 24.77 20.74 39.59
C ASP A 282 25.72 21.72 38.87
N GLY A 283 26.38 21.27 37.80
CA GLY A 283 27.32 22.04 37.00
C GLY A 283 28.75 22.11 37.53
N THR A 284 29.05 21.48 38.65
CA THR A 284 30.43 21.31 39.14
C THR A 284 31.20 20.32 38.25
N ALA A 285 32.52 20.48 38.12
CA ALA A 285 33.33 19.61 37.29
C ALA A 285 33.39 18.18 37.86
N LYS A 286 33.22 17.16 37.00
CA LYS A 286 33.48 15.77 37.39
C LYS A 286 34.97 15.50 37.48
N THR A 287 35.37 14.70 38.46
CA THR A 287 36.74 14.18 38.54
C THR A 287 37.01 13.26 37.36
N LEU A 288 37.99 13.61 36.53
CA LEU A 288 38.47 12.75 35.46
C LEU A 288 39.49 11.77 36.02
N ILE A 289 39.20 10.47 35.93
CA ILE A 289 40.10 9.37 36.30
C ILE A 289 41.13 9.16 35.20
N THR A 290 40.73 9.35 33.95
CA THR A 290 41.62 9.28 32.78
C THR A 290 41.25 10.40 31.83
N ASN A 291 42.26 11.13 31.35
CA ASN A 291 42.11 12.21 30.38
C ASN A 291 43.31 12.20 29.43
N THR A 292 43.31 11.25 28.50
CA THR A 292 44.32 11.12 27.46
C THR A 292 43.74 11.55 26.11
N PRO A 293 44.58 11.76 25.08
CA PRO A 293 44.11 12.12 23.75
C PRO A 293 43.07 11.15 23.16
N THR A 294 43.03 9.88 23.60
CA THR A 294 42.15 8.85 23.03
C THR A 294 41.22 8.19 24.04
N THR A 295 41.32 8.51 25.33
CA THR A 295 40.51 7.89 26.39
C THR A 295 40.12 8.92 27.44
N ILE A 296 38.83 9.01 27.73
CA ILE A 296 38.31 9.81 28.84
C ILE A 296 37.47 8.90 29.73
N THR A 297 37.79 8.91 31.01
CA THR A 297 37.03 8.21 32.05
C THR A 297 36.75 9.19 33.18
N TRP A 298 35.50 9.30 33.61
CA TRP A 298 35.11 10.18 34.72
C TRP A 298 34.51 9.39 35.88
N SER A 299 34.69 9.91 37.09
CA SER A 299 34.16 9.31 38.32
C SER A 299 32.65 9.47 38.39
N ASN A 300 31.97 8.40 38.79
CA ASN A 300 30.55 8.41 39.17
C ASN A 300 30.32 8.62 40.68
N GLY A 301 31.38 8.88 41.46
CA GLY A 301 31.29 8.97 42.93
C GLY A 301 31.41 7.61 43.61
N SER A 302 31.42 7.59 44.94
CA SER A 302 31.68 6.39 45.76
C SER A 302 30.48 5.46 45.91
N THR A 303 29.27 5.93 45.57
CA THR A 303 28.00 5.19 45.74
C THR A 303 27.59 4.38 44.52
N ILE A 304 28.27 4.56 43.38
CA ILE A 304 27.92 3.94 42.10
C ILE A 304 29.08 3.08 41.60
N SER A 305 28.78 1.84 41.24
CA SER A 305 29.76 0.95 40.61
C SER A 305 30.05 1.37 39.17
N GLY A 306 31.34 1.40 38.79
CA GLY A 306 31.78 1.61 37.41
C GLY A 306 31.90 3.08 37.00
N ASN A 307 32.89 3.36 36.15
CA ASN A 307 33.20 4.70 35.65
C ASN A 307 32.95 4.76 34.13
N PRO A 308 32.16 5.72 33.62
CA PRO A 308 31.87 5.78 32.20
C PRO A 308 33.14 6.15 31.46
N THR A 309 33.38 5.45 30.35
CA THR A 309 34.59 5.62 29.56
C THR A 309 34.24 5.77 28.09
N ILE A 310 34.80 6.79 27.46
CA ILE A 310 34.74 6.99 26.01
C ILE A 310 36.14 6.90 25.40
N THR A 311 36.23 6.34 24.19
CA THR A 311 37.50 6.19 23.48
C THR A 311 37.43 6.55 22.01
N LEU A 312 38.59 6.91 21.47
CA LEU A 312 38.83 7.08 20.03
C LEU A 312 39.82 6.02 19.56
N ASN A 313 39.47 5.30 18.50
CA ASN A 313 40.40 4.44 17.79
C ASN A 313 41.02 5.23 16.63
N GLN A 314 42.30 5.55 16.75
CA GLN A 314 43.03 6.36 15.76
C GLN A 314 43.30 5.63 14.44
N THR A 315 43.08 4.31 14.36
CA THR A 315 43.21 3.51 13.14
C THR A 315 41.88 3.36 12.43
N THR A 316 40.81 3.02 13.15
CA THR A 316 39.49 2.74 12.56
C THR A 316 38.58 3.96 12.50
N GLY A 317 38.91 5.03 13.22
CA GLY A 317 38.06 6.21 13.34
C GLY A 317 36.92 6.06 14.34
N GLU A 318 36.81 4.93 15.03
CA GLU A 318 35.70 4.66 15.93
C GLU A 318 35.75 5.53 17.19
N PHE A 319 34.70 6.32 17.39
CA PHE A 319 34.37 6.95 18.65
C PHE A 319 33.39 6.04 19.42
N ARG A 320 33.81 5.57 20.60
CA ARG A 320 33.14 4.48 21.33
C ARG A 320 32.81 4.88 22.76
N MET A 321 31.74 4.29 23.28
CA MET A 321 31.58 4.08 24.72
C MET A 321 32.07 2.67 25.05
N ASN A 322 32.91 2.56 26.08
CA ASN A 322 33.42 1.26 26.52
C ASN A 322 32.55 0.68 27.65
N ALA A 323 32.49 -0.65 27.68
CA ALA A 323 31.79 -1.39 28.71
C ALA A 323 32.43 -1.14 30.09
N GLY A 324 31.67 -0.51 30.97
CA GLY A 324 31.77 -0.74 32.41
C GLY A 324 30.82 -1.86 32.84
N THR A 325 30.76 -2.14 34.14
CA THR A 325 29.83 -3.11 34.76
C THR A 325 28.39 -2.59 34.88
N VAL A 326 28.07 -1.43 34.32
CA VAL A 326 26.79 -0.73 34.50
C VAL A 326 26.12 -0.39 33.17
N ALA A 327 24.78 -0.35 33.20
CA ALA A 327 23.99 0.10 32.08
C ALA A 327 24.05 1.64 31.98
N LEU A 328 24.25 2.15 30.77
CA LEU A 328 24.30 3.59 30.52
C LEU A 328 23.14 4.00 29.60
N SER A 329 22.42 5.03 30.03
CA SER A 329 21.53 5.81 29.19
C SER A 329 22.29 7.04 28.73
N TYR A 330 22.44 7.23 27.42
CA TYR A 330 23.22 8.34 26.90
C TYR A 330 22.59 9.00 25.70
N PHE A 331 23.02 10.23 25.47
CA PHE A 331 22.70 11.06 24.33
C PHE A 331 23.93 11.87 23.93
N PHE A 332 24.38 11.72 22.69
CA PHE A 332 25.43 12.52 22.08
C PHE A 332 24.87 13.29 20.90
N GLU A 333 25.13 14.59 20.90
CA GLU A 333 24.97 15.47 19.75
C GLU A 333 26.37 15.79 19.22
N MET A 334 26.64 15.44 17.96
CA MET A 334 27.92 15.72 17.30
C MET A 334 27.70 16.79 16.24
N LEU A 335 28.28 17.97 16.44
CA LEU A 335 28.17 19.13 15.57
C LEU A 335 29.44 19.23 14.69
N GLY A 336 29.23 19.25 13.38
CA GLY A 336 30.30 19.26 12.39
C GLY A 336 30.74 17.86 11.93
N GLY A 337 31.63 17.83 10.95
CA GLY A 337 32.18 16.62 10.34
C GLY A 337 32.88 16.98 9.03
N SER A 338 34.00 16.29 8.76
CA SER A 338 34.99 16.50 7.68
C SER A 338 34.56 17.36 6.49
#